data_AF-A0A7V4T735-F1
#
_entry.id   AF-A0A7V4T735-F1
#
_cell.length_a   1.000
_cell.length_b   1.000
_cell.length_c   1.000
_cell.angle_alpha   90.00
_cell.angle_beta   90.00
_cell.angle_gamma   90.00
#
_symmetry.space_group_name_H-M   'P 1'
#
loop_
_entity.id
_entity.type
_entity.pdbx_description
1 polymer ?
#
loop_
_entity_poly.entity_id
_entity_poly.type
_entity_poly.pdbx_seq_one_letter_code
_entity_poly.pdbx_strand_id
1 'polypeptide(L)' 'VSSKTAMTGEITLRGRVLPVGGLKEKLLAAHANGIKKVIVSNENKKDIKEIPKSIQKQMEIVYAEDMSQVLKTALL' A
#
# COMPACT_ATOMS: atom_id res chain seq x y z
N VAL A 1 0.63 5.07 15.41
CA VAL A 1 0.88 4.22 14.22
C VAL A 1 0.40 2.81 14.54
N SER A 2 -0.57 2.29 13.77
CA SER A 2 -1.10 0.94 13.98
C SER A 2 -0.09 -0.11 13.51
N SER A 3 0.21 -1.11 14.34
CA SER A 3 1.06 -2.26 13.97
C SER A 3 0.48 -3.13 12.86
N LYS A 4 -0.78 -2.88 12.47
CA LYS A 4 -1.52 -3.65 11.45
C LYS A 4 -1.54 -2.98 10.07
N THR A 5 -0.74 -1.93 9.87
CA THR A 5 -0.65 -1.18 8.60
C THR A 5 0.75 -1.33 8.00
N ALA A 6 0.84 -1.76 6.75
CA ALA A 6 2.06 -1.64 5.95
C ALA A 6 1.94 -0.51 4.92
N MET A 7 3.08 -0.01 4.46
CA MET A 7 3.14 1.03 3.43
C MET A 7 4.28 0.70 2.47
N THR A 8 4.08 0.96 1.19
CA THR A 8 5.13 0.81 0.17
C THR A 8 5.00 1.88 -0.90
N GLY A 9 6.11 2.50 -1.25
CA GLY A 9 6.17 3.62 -2.19
C GLY A 9 7.51 4.33 -2.06
N GLU A 10 7.93 5.01 -3.12
CA GLU A 10 9.05 5.94 -3.06
C GLU A 10 8.54 7.36 -2.79
N ILE A 11 9.35 8.20 -2.14
CA ILE A 11 8.97 9.57 -1.78
C ILE A 11 9.89 10.58 -2.47
N THR A 12 9.29 11.62 -3.05
CA THR A 12 10.04 12.79 -3.53
C THR A 12 10.19 13.84 -2.43
N LEU A 13 11.18 14.73 -2.53
CA LEU A 13 11.32 15.88 -1.61
C LEU A 13 10.07 16.78 -1.55
N ARG A 14 9.27 16.80 -2.62
CA ARG A 14 8.00 17.54 -2.68
C ARG A 14 6.81 16.76 -2.07
N GLY A 15 7.05 15.57 -1.52
CA GLY A 15 6.04 14.77 -0.85
C GLY A 15 5.16 13.92 -1.76
N ARG A 16 5.43 13.83 -3.07
CA ARG A 16 4.72 12.88 -3.96
C ARG A 16 5.14 11.44 -3.68
N VAL A 17 4.18 10.52 -3.78
CA VAL A 17 4.36 9.07 -3.61
C VAL A 17 4.43 8.39 -4.97
N LEU A 18 5.61 7.87 -5.31
CA LEU A 18 5.91 7.22 -6.58
C LEU A 18 5.65 5.71 -6.52
N PRO A 19 5.32 5.09 -7.67
CA PRO A 19 5.08 3.66 -7.76
C PRO A 19 6.36 2.86 -7.49
N VAL A 20 6.17 1.61 -7.09
CA VAL A 20 7.25 0.67 -6.84
C VAL A 20 7.00 -0.66 -7.52
N GLY A 21 8.10 -1.32 -7.89
CA GLY A 21 8.07 -2.71 -8.36
C GLY A 21 7.91 -3.73 -7.22
N GLY A 22 7.66 -4.98 -7.62
CA GLY A 22 7.56 -6.12 -6.71
C GLY A 22 6.35 -6.05 -5.77
N LEU A 23 5.24 -5.47 -6.23
CA LEU A 23 4.08 -5.19 -5.39
C LEU A 23 3.38 -6.48 -4.92
N LYS A 24 3.38 -7.51 -5.78
CA LYS A 24 2.79 -8.81 -5.50
C LYS A 24 3.49 -9.50 -4.33
N GLU A 25 4.82 -9.55 -4.36
CA GLU A 25 5.64 -10.17 -3.31
C GLU A 25 5.48 -9.42 -1.99
N LYS A 26 5.48 -8.09 -2.03
CA LYS A 26 5.29 -7.24 -0.84
C LYS A 26 3.92 -7.45 -0.20
N LEU A 27 2.85 -7.55 -1.02
CA LEU A 27 1.50 -7.79 -0.50
C LEU A 27 1.31 -9.21 0.02
N LEU A 28 1.90 -10.22 -0.61
CA LEU A 28 1.92 -11.58 -0.08
C LEU A 28 2.64 -11.65 1.26
N ALA A 29 3.78 -10.98 1.40
CA ALA A 29 4.50 -10.90 2.66
C ALA A 29 3.68 -10.18 3.75
N ALA A 30 3.02 -9.08 3.40
CA ALA A 30 2.14 -8.36 4.32
C ALA A 30 0.95 -9.24 4.77
N HIS A 31 0.30 -9.92 3.83
CA HIS A 31 -0.78 -10.86 4.09
C HIS A 31 -0.35 -12.00 5.03
N ALA A 32 0.80 -12.62 4.76
CA ALA A 32 1.36 -13.69 5.57
C ALA A 32 1.66 -13.26 7.01
N ASN A 33 1.99 -11.98 7.22
CA ASN A 33 2.22 -11.40 8.55
C ASN A 33 0.92 -10.85 9.20
N GLY A 34 -0.25 -11.13 8.63
CA GLY A 34 -1.54 -10.72 9.17
C GLY A 34 -1.82 -9.22 9.07
N ILE A 35 -1.10 -8.51 8.19
CA ILE A 35 -1.33 -7.09 7.93
C ILE A 35 -2.62 -6.93 7.14
N LYS A 36 -3.56 -6.17 7.70
CA LYS A 36 -4.90 -6.01 7.14
C LYS A 36 -5.04 -4.76 6.29
N LYS A 37 -4.14 -3.79 6.43
CA LYS A 37 -4.19 -2.51 5.71
C LYS A 37 -2.86 -2.23 5.04
N VAL A 38 -2.88 -1.93 3.75
CA VAL A 38 -1.66 -1.58 3.00
C VAL A 38 -1.86 -0.31 2.21
N ILE A 39 -0.93 0.62 2.37
CA ILE A 39 -0.90 1.88 1.63
C ILE A 39 0.08 1.72 0.46
N VAL A 40 -0.39 2.01 -0.75
CA VAL A 40 0.36 1.91 -2.00
C VAL A 40 0.23 3.20 -2.80
N SER A 41 1.15 3.45 -3.74
CA SER A 41 1.01 4.57 -4.68
C SER A 41 -0.27 4.44 -5.52
N ASN A 42 -0.91 5.56 -5.84
CA ASN A 42 -2.05 5.59 -6.75
C ASN A 42 -1.74 5.02 -8.14
N GLU A 43 -0.50 5.19 -8.60
CA GLU A 43 -0.05 4.68 -9.90
C GLU A 43 0.03 3.15 -9.94
N ASN A 44 0.22 2.49 -8.77
CA ASN A 44 0.26 1.04 -8.65
C ASN A 44 -1.12 0.36 -8.75
N LYS A 45 -2.22 1.11 -8.95
CA LYS A 45 -3.58 0.55 -9.14
C LYS A 45 -3.64 -0.51 -10.25
N LYS A 46 -2.81 -0.37 -11.29
CA LYS A 46 -2.78 -1.31 -12.41
C LYS A 46 -2.21 -2.66 -11.98
N ASP A 47 -1.11 -2.66 -11.23
CA ASP A 47 -0.44 -3.87 -10.73
C ASP A 47 -1.31 -4.61 -9.70
N ILE A 48 -2.08 -3.88 -8.87
CA ILE A 48 -3.01 -4.50 -7.91
C ILE A 48 -4.05 -5.38 -8.61
N LYS A 49 -4.49 -5.02 -9.81
CA LYS A 49 -5.49 -5.82 -10.55
C LYS A 49 -4.98 -7.21 -10.92
N GLU A 50 -3.67 -7.40 -11.00
CA GLU A 50 -3.04 -8.69 -11.30
C GLU A 50 -2.96 -9.62 -10.07
N ILE A 51 -3.23 -9.08 -8.88
CA ILE A 51 -3.18 -9.84 -7.62
C ILE A 51 -4.47 -10.65 -7.46
N PRO A 52 -4.41 -11.91 -6.98
CA PRO A 52 -5.60 -12.71 -6.72
C PRO A 52 -6.65 -11.99 -5.85
N LYS A 53 -7.93 -12.05 -6.27
CA LYS A 53 -9.05 -11.43 -5.54
C LYS A 53 -9.20 -11.95 -4.11
N SER A 54 -8.73 -13.16 -3.81
CA SER A 54 -8.72 -13.72 -2.45
C SER A 54 -7.91 -12.85 -1.48
N ILE A 55 -6.75 -12.36 -1.92
CA ILE A 55 -5.87 -11.49 -1.12
C ILE A 55 -6.46 -10.08 -1.04
N GLN A 56 -6.90 -9.53 -2.19
CA GLN A 56 -7.54 -8.21 -2.22
C GLN A 56 -8.78 -8.10 -1.33
N LYS A 57 -9.52 -9.21 -1.14
CA LYS A 57 -10.68 -9.23 -0.24
C LYS A 57 -10.30 -9.31 1.25
N GLN A 58 -9.11 -9.80 1.56
CA GLN A 58 -8.64 -9.97 2.94
C GLN A 58 -7.81 -8.79 3.44
N MET A 59 -7.49 -7.84 2.55
CA MET A 59 -6.68 -6.66 2.84
C MET A 59 -7.35 -5.40 2.33
N GLU A 60 -7.37 -4.37 3.16
CA GLU A 60 -7.72 -3.01 2.78
C GLU A 60 -6.54 -2.37 2.05
N ILE A 61 -6.71 -2.09 0.76
CA ILE A 61 -5.68 -1.42 -0.05
C ILE A 61 -6.05 0.04 -0.18
N VAL A 62 -5.22 0.92 0.37
CA VAL A 62 -5.37 2.37 0.28
C VAL A 62 -4.38 2.92 -0.73
N TYR A 63 -4.87 3.76 -1.63
CA TYR A 63 -4.06 4.40 -2.65
C TYR A 63 -3.74 5.82 -2.25
N ALA A 64 -2.46 6.20 -2.31
CA ALA A 64 -1.98 7.52 -1.97
C ALA A 64 -1.21 8.17 -3.14
N GLU A 65 -1.45 9.46 -3.37
CA GLU A 65 -0.72 10.29 -4.34
C GLU A 65 0.39 11.11 -3.67
N ASP A 66 0.19 11.47 -2.40
CA ASP A 66 1.12 12.30 -1.63
C ASP A 66 1.20 11.86 -0.17
N MET A 67 2.24 12.33 0.52
CA MET A 67 2.50 11.98 1.91
C MET A 67 1.44 12.47 2.90
N SER A 68 0.69 13.52 2.58
CA SER A 68 -0.40 13.98 3.43
C SER A 68 -1.49 12.91 3.50
N GLN A 69 -1.79 12.27 2.37
CA GLN A 69 -2.73 11.14 2.31
C GLN A 69 -2.19 9.92 3.07
N VAL A 70 -0.89 9.61 2.95
CA VAL A 70 -0.24 8.54 3.70
C VAL A 70 -0.35 8.78 5.21
N LEU A 71 0.06 9.97 5.68
CA LEU A 71 0.04 10.33 7.09
C LEU A 71 -1.38 10.33 7.66
N LYS A 72 -2.35 10.88 6.93
CA LYS A 72 -3.76 10.85 7.32
C LYS A 72 -4.28 9.43 7.46
N THR A 73 -3.87 8.53 6.58
CA THR A 73 -4.33 7.13 6.57
C THR A 73 -3.65 6.26 7.63
N ALA A 74 -2.39 6.57 7.97
CA ALA A 74 -1.56 5.76 8.88
C ALA A 74 -1.66 6.19 10.36
N LEU A 75 -2.03 7.45 10.62
CA LEU A 75 -2.09 8.02 11.97
C LEU A 75 -3.50 8.11 12.56
N LEU A 76 -4.53 8.07 11.71
CA LEU A 76 -5.94 7.92 12.11
C LEU A 76 -6.33 6.44 12.15
#